data_AF-A0AAW4FBR0-F1
#
_entry.id   AF-A0AAW4FBR0-F1
#
_cell.length_a   1.000
_cell.length_b   1.000
_cell.length_c   1.000
_cell.angle_alpha   90.00
_cell.angle_beta   90.00
_cell.angle_gamma   90.00
#
_symmetry.space_group_name_H-M   'P 1'
#
loop_
_entity.id
_entity.type
_entity.pdbx_description
1 polymer ?
#
loop_
_entity_poly.entity_id
_entity_poly.type
_entity_poly.pdbx_seq_one_letter_code
_entity_poly.pdbx_strand_id
1 'polypeptide(L)'
;MTSGRESVTLAPDTPERRARPRDAASIMLLDRSGDGVRVLMGRRSSAHVFMPDLYVFPGGRRDPTDHRLAFSSDLNPAVLQALKSVRGAPVSDSRARALALAALRELYEEAGVPLGTPHAKAEAPLPFLPDLANLRYMARAITPPGHSRRFDTRFFAIFADEAEVDTSRVLESRELQDLQWIDVNDLPSLRIPEITAIILSDLRSGLNTDPTLPYERSVPFYFARRGRLIRTLL
;
A
#
# COMPACT_ATOMS: atom_id res chain seq x y z
N MET A 1 -26.92 23.89 -55.34
CA MET A 1 -25.89 24.07 -54.30
C MET A 1 -26.24 23.16 -53.14
N THR A 2 -25.75 21.92 -53.19
CA THR A 2 -26.00 20.87 -52.19
C THR A 2 -24.74 20.72 -51.36
N SER A 3 -24.76 21.19 -50.11
CA SER A 3 -23.63 21.04 -49.20
C SER A 3 -23.52 19.58 -48.75
N GLY A 4 -22.46 18.90 -49.18
CA GLY A 4 -22.09 17.59 -48.66
C GLY A 4 -21.66 17.71 -47.20
N ARG A 5 -22.33 16.98 -46.30
CA ARG A 5 -21.81 16.70 -44.96
C ARG A 5 -20.79 15.58 -45.10
N GLU A 6 -19.51 15.90 -45.00
CA GLU A 6 -18.46 14.90 -44.79
C GLU A 6 -18.59 14.35 -43.37
N SER A 7 -19.14 13.14 -43.26
CA SER A 7 -19.08 12.35 -42.04
C SER A 7 -17.65 11.82 -41.90
N VAL A 8 -16.89 12.43 -41.00
CA VAL A 8 -15.58 11.91 -40.57
C VAL A 8 -15.83 10.61 -39.81
N THR A 9 -15.57 9.48 -40.45
CA THR A 9 -15.51 8.17 -39.80
C THR A 9 -14.26 8.16 -38.92
N LEU A 10 -14.43 8.34 -37.60
CA LEU A 10 -13.40 8.03 -36.63
C LEU A 10 -13.10 6.53 -36.73
N ALA A 11 -11.82 6.19 -36.97
CA ALA A 11 -11.35 4.81 -36.98
C ALA A 11 -11.76 4.10 -35.68
N PRO A 12 -12.06 2.79 -35.73
CA PRO A 12 -12.44 2.05 -34.53
C PRO A 12 -11.31 2.14 -33.49
N ASP A 13 -11.71 2.57 -32.29
CA ASP A 13 -10.87 2.62 -31.09
C ASP A 13 -10.23 1.24 -30.90
N THR A 14 -8.95 1.13 -31.26
CA THR A 14 -8.22 -0.13 -31.09
C THR A 14 -8.17 -0.36 -29.59
N PRO A 15 -8.64 -1.50 -29.06
CA PRO A 15 -8.64 -1.73 -27.62
C PRO A 15 -7.19 -1.81 -27.17
N GLU A 16 -6.62 -0.69 -26.72
CA GLU A 16 -5.34 -0.69 -26.03
C GLU A 16 -5.44 -1.77 -24.97
N ARG A 17 -4.53 -2.75 -25.06
CA ARG A 17 -4.54 -3.96 -24.26
C ARG A 17 -4.40 -3.56 -22.80
N ARG A 18 -5.53 -3.33 -22.13
CA ARG A 18 -5.59 -2.76 -20.78
C ARG A 18 -4.69 -3.58 -19.87
N ALA A 19 -3.63 -2.95 -19.34
CA ALA A 19 -2.69 -3.62 -18.45
C ALA A 19 -3.48 -4.29 -17.31
N ARG A 20 -3.23 -5.59 -17.09
CA ARG A 20 -3.84 -6.29 -15.96
C ARG A 20 -3.21 -5.76 -14.67
N PRO A 21 -4.00 -5.42 -13.64
CA PRO A 21 -3.45 -5.01 -12.35
C PRO A 21 -2.56 -6.10 -11.78
N ARG A 22 -1.38 -5.73 -11.30
CA ARG A 22 -0.46 -6.60 -10.56
C ARG A 22 -0.73 -6.41 -9.07
N ASP A 23 -0.65 -7.49 -8.30
CA ASP A 23 -0.71 -7.40 -6.84
C ASP A 23 0.39 -6.46 -6.33
N ALA A 24 0.03 -5.61 -5.37
CA ALA A 24 0.96 -4.74 -4.66
C ALA A 24 0.55 -4.64 -3.19
N ALA A 25 1.49 -4.23 -2.36
CA ALA A 25 1.26 -3.96 -0.96
C ALA A 25 1.97 -2.67 -0.56
N SER A 26 1.39 -1.95 0.40
CA SER A 26 1.93 -0.71 0.93
C SER A 26 1.60 -0.63 2.41
N ILE A 27 2.47 -0.02 3.21
CA ILE A 27 2.36 -0.03 4.67
C ILE A 27 2.50 1.36 5.27
N MET A 28 1.54 1.70 6.12
CA MET A 28 1.56 2.88 6.97
C MET A 28 2.14 2.48 8.32
N LEU A 29 3.44 2.76 8.51
CA LEU A 29 4.06 2.67 9.84
C LEU A 29 3.68 3.93 10.62
N LEU A 30 3.01 3.75 11.76
CA LEU A 30 2.40 4.83 12.53
C LEU A 30 3.15 5.07 13.84
N ASP A 31 3.54 6.30 14.09
CA ASP A 31 4.11 6.73 15.36
C ASP A 31 3.08 7.53 16.15
N ARG A 32 2.75 7.04 17.36
CA ARG A 32 1.81 7.68 18.29
C ARG A 32 2.47 8.09 19.61
N SER A 33 3.80 8.22 19.63
CA SER A 33 4.57 8.57 20.83
C SER A 33 4.47 10.05 21.24
N GLY A 34 4.05 10.93 20.32
CA GLY A 34 3.86 12.37 20.56
C GLY A 34 2.40 12.80 20.68
N ASP A 35 2.15 14.10 20.61
CA ASP A 35 0.82 14.73 20.74
C ASP A 35 -0.15 14.40 19.58
N GLY A 36 0.34 13.77 18.52
CA GLY A 36 -0.42 13.36 17.35
C GLY A 36 0.15 12.08 16.73
N VAL A 37 -0.64 11.45 15.85
CA VAL A 37 -0.18 10.29 15.09
C VAL A 37 0.56 10.77 13.85
N ARG A 38 1.78 10.26 13.65
CA ARG A 38 2.59 10.50 12.45
C ARG A 38 2.68 9.22 11.64
N VAL A 39 2.83 9.35 10.33
CA VAL A 39 3.03 8.22 9.41
C VAL A 39 4.35 8.39 8.67
N LEU A 40 5.11 7.29 8.55
CA LEU A 40 6.33 7.29 7.77
C LEU A 40 5.99 7.38 6.27
N MET A 41 6.55 8.39 5.60
CA MET A 41 6.46 8.58 4.16
C MET A 41 7.83 8.90 3.58
N GLY A 42 8.02 8.63 2.30
CA GLY A 42 9.23 9.02 1.57
C GLY A 42 8.90 9.49 0.16
N ARG A 43 9.78 10.30 -0.41
CA ARG A 43 9.68 10.77 -1.78
C ARG A 43 10.30 9.75 -2.73
N ARG A 44 9.52 9.30 -3.72
CA ARG A 44 10.06 8.47 -4.81
C ARG A 44 11.16 9.20 -5.56
N SER A 45 12.23 8.47 -5.88
CA SER A 45 13.31 9.01 -6.70
C SER A 45 12.77 9.55 -8.04
N SER A 46 13.43 10.57 -8.59
CA SER A 46 13.07 11.12 -9.90
C SER A 46 13.23 10.10 -11.04
N ALA A 47 14.06 9.08 -10.84
CA ALA A 47 14.26 7.95 -11.75
C ALA A 47 13.16 6.88 -11.64
N HIS A 48 12.22 7.01 -10.68
CA HIS A 48 11.18 6.03 -10.48
C HIS A 48 10.20 6.02 -11.66
N VAL A 49 10.05 4.86 -12.32
CA VAL A 49 9.28 4.72 -13.57
C VAL A 49 7.77 4.90 -13.38
N PHE A 50 7.30 5.07 -12.15
CA PHE A 50 5.88 5.26 -11.81
C PHE A 50 5.72 6.30 -10.69
N MET A 51 5.17 7.47 -11.01
CA MET A 51 4.91 8.56 -10.06
C MET A 51 6.19 9.09 -9.35
N PRO A 52 7.18 9.61 -10.09
CA PRO A 52 8.39 10.20 -9.51
C PRO A 52 8.08 11.48 -8.72
N ASP A 53 8.95 11.82 -7.76
CA ASP A 53 8.91 13.06 -6.96
C ASP A 53 7.63 13.29 -6.14
N LEU A 54 6.87 12.22 -5.88
CA LEU A 54 5.72 12.21 -4.99
C LEU A 54 6.05 11.49 -3.69
N TYR A 55 5.49 11.98 -2.58
CA TYR A 55 5.54 11.28 -1.30
C TYR A 55 4.53 10.13 -1.30
N VAL A 56 5.00 8.98 -0.86
CA VAL A 56 4.23 7.75 -0.76
C VAL A 56 4.57 7.04 0.55
N PHE A 57 3.68 6.17 0.97
CA PHE A 57 4.05 5.15 1.96
C PHE A 57 5.02 4.16 1.33
N PRO A 58 5.88 3.52 2.13
CA PRO A 58 6.65 2.38 1.68
C PRO A 58 5.75 1.31 1.06
N GLY A 59 6.17 0.75 -0.07
CA GLY A 59 5.39 -0.27 -0.75
C GLY A 59 5.67 -0.44 -2.23
N GLY A 60 5.47 -1.67 -2.69
CA GLY A 60 5.75 -2.06 -4.06
C GLY A 60 4.95 -3.28 -4.50
N ARG A 61 5.43 -3.89 -5.58
CA ARG A 61 4.77 -5.03 -6.21
C ARG A 61 5.00 -6.27 -5.36
N ARG A 62 3.98 -7.12 -5.22
CA ARG A 62 4.20 -8.47 -4.69
C ARG A 62 5.14 -9.25 -5.62
N ASP A 63 6.25 -9.73 -5.09
CA ASP A 63 7.14 -10.63 -5.78
C ASP A 63 6.55 -12.06 -5.78
N PRO A 64 6.68 -12.82 -6.88
CA PRO A 64 6.34 -14.23 -6.89
C PRO A 64 6.93 -15.03 -5.73
N THR A 65 8.11 -14.69 -5.20
CA THR A 65 8.77 -15.41 -4.11
C THR A 65 8.30 -15.04 -2.71
N ASP A 66 7.49 -13.98 -2.55
CA ASP A 66 7.04 -13.52 -1.21
C ASP A 66 6.32 -14.63 -0.42
N HIS A 67 5.64 -15.57 -1.10
CA HIS A 67 4.97 -16.71 -0.45
C HIS A 67 5.93 -17.71 0.22
N ARG A 68 7.24 -17.60 -0.03
CA ARG A 68 8.28 -18.49 0.52
C ARG A 68 9.00 -17.87 1.71
N LEU A 69 8.76 -16.60 2.02
CA LEU A 69 9.37 -15.95 3.16
C LEU A 69 8.85 -16.61 4.45
N ALA A 70 9.77 -17.06 5.29
CA ALA A 70 9.45 -17.50 6.64
C ALA A 70 9.10 -16.28 7.50
N PHE A 71 8.22 -16.44 8.48
CA PHE A 71 7.73 -15.38 9.37
C PHE A 71 7.65 -15.88 10.82
N SER A 72 7.73 -14.99 11.80
CA SER A 72 7.72 -15.33 13.23
C SER A 72 6.31 -15.50 13.78
N SER A 73 5.39 -14.63 13.35
CA SER A 73 4.01 -14.61 13.82
C SER A 73 3.06 -14.40 12.65
N ASP A 74 1.91 -15.08 12.70
CA ASP A 74 0.92 -15.01 11.62
C ASP A 74 0.00 -13.80 11.75
N LEU A 75 -0.71 -13.47 10.67
CA LEU A 75 -1.73 -12.43 10.64
C LEU A 75 -2.82 -12.68 11.68
N ASN A 76 -3.34 -11.60 12.26
CA ASN A 76 -4.60 -11.65 13.00
C ASN A 76 -5.70 -12.35 12.14
N PRO A 77 -6.48 -13.30 12.70
CA PRO A 77 -7.49 -14.03 11.95
C PRO A 77 -8.52 -13.15 11.22
N ALA A 78 -8.93 -12.02 11.81
CA ALA A 78 -9.85 -11.08 11.18
C ALA A 78 -9.23 -10.42 9.94
N VAL A 79 -7.95 -10.08 10.01
CA VAL A 79 -7.19 -9.47 8.90
C VAL A 79 -6.98 -10.48 7.78
N LEU A 80 -6.62 -11.72 8.12
CA LEU A 80 -6.51 -12.81 7.16
C LEU A 80 -7.85 -13.05 6.46
N GLN A 81 -8.96 -13.07 7.20
CA GLN A 81 -10.29 -13.23 6.64
C GLN A 81 -10.67 -12.05 5.73
N ALA A 82 -10.41 -10.81 6.13
CA ALA A 82 -10.69 -9.63 5.32
C ALA A 82 -9.87 -9.57 4.02
N LEU A 83 -8.61 -10.01 4.04
CA LEU A 83 -7.79 -10.15 2.82
C LEU A 83 -8.35 -11.18 1.84
N LYS A 84 -9.08 -12.17 2.36
CA LYS A 84 -9.75 -13.22 1.58
C LYS A 84 -11.11 -12.80 1.05
N SER A 85 -11.74 -11.81 1.69
CA SER A 85 -12.97 -11.15 1.23
C SER A 85 -12.69 -10.29 0.00
N VAL A 86 -12.69 -10.92 -1.17
CA VAL A 86 -12.49 -10.26 -2.46
C VAL A 86 -13.69 -10.51 -3.36
N ARG A 87 -14.18 -9.45 -4.03
CA ARG A 87 -15.10 -9.62 -5.17
C ARG A 87 -14.38 -10.41 -6.27
N GLY A 88 -14.79 -11.66 -6.49
CA GLY A 88 -14.24 -12.53 -7.52
C GLY A 88 -13.76 -13.87 -6.96
N ALA A 89 -12.56 -14.30 -7.36
CA ALA A 89 -12.01 -15.59 -6.97
C ALA A 89 -11.53 -15.59 -5.50
N PRO A 90 -11.70 -16.71 -4.78
CA PRO A 90 -11.16 -16.87 -3.43
C PRO A 90 -9.65 -16.62 -3.41
N VAL A 91 -9.19 -15.78 -2.49
CA VAL A 91 -7.76 -15.63 -2.21
C VAL A 91 -7.37 -16.74 -1.24
N SER A 92 -6.30 -17.48 -1.56
CA SER A 92 -5.76 -18.47 -0.63
C SER A 92 -5.06 -17.79 0.54
N ASP A 93 -5.04 -18.48 1.66
CA ASP A 93 -4.26 -18.18 2.85
C ASP A 93 -2.79 -17.82 2.55
N SER A 94 -2.14 -18.59 1.68
CA SER A 94 -0.76 -18.33 1.25
C SER A 94 -0.64 -17.02 0.47
N ARG A 95 -1.62 -16.70 -0.40
CA ARG A 95 -1.61 -15.46 -1.17
C ARG A 95 -1.89 -14.24 -0.30
N ALA A 96 -2.78 -14.36 0.69
CA ALA A 96 -3.04 -13.30 1.66
C ALA A 96 -1.79 -12.97 2.47
N ARG A 97 -1.10 -14.00 3.01
CA ARG A 97 0.19 -13.83 3.69
C ARG A 97 1.26 -13.24 2.79
N ALA A 98 1.36 -13.68 1.54
CA ALA A 98 2.32 -13.13 0.58
C ALA A 98 2.13 -11.63 0.32
N LEU A 99 0.90 -11.10 0.40
CA LEU A 99 0.65 -9.65 0.30
C LEU A 99 1.14 -8.91 1.55
N ALA A 100 0.92 -9.46 2.74
CA ALA A 100 1.42 -8.88 3.99
C ALA A 100 2.96 -8.91 4.06
N LEU A 101 3.56 -10.03 3.66
CA LEU A 101 5.01 -10.20 3.57
C LEU A 101 5.64 -9.24 2.57
N ALA A 102 4.99 -8.99 1.42
CA ALA A 102 5.42 -7.96 0.48
C ALA A 102 5.48 -6.58 1.15
N ALA A 103 4.49 -6.23 1.98
CA ALA A 103 4.47 -4.94 2.66
C ALA A 103 5.69 -4.75 3.59
N LEU A 104 6.04 -5.80 4.35
CA LEU A 104 7.20 -5.77 5.27
C LEU A 104 8.53 -5.80 4.53
N ARG A 105 8.65 -6.58 3.44
CA ARG A 105 9.84 -6.59 2.59
C ARG A 105 10.09 -5.19 2.01
N GLU A 106 9.07 -4.57 1.43
CA GLU A 106 9.19 -3.26 0.81
C GLU A 106 9.52 -2.18 1.85
N LEU A 107 8.93 -2.24 3.06
CA LEU A 107 9.31 -1.34 4.14
C LEU A 107 10.79 -1.45 4.52
N TYR A 108 11.33 -2.66 4.55
CA TYR A 108 12.75 -2.85 4.81
C TYR A 108 13.62 -2.38 3.64
N GLU A 109 13.27 -2.71 2.40
CA GLU A 109 14.02 -2.31 1.21
C GLU A 109 14.03 -0.79 1.01
N GLU A 110 12.86 -0.16 1.17
CA GLU A 110 12.67 1.27 0.92
C GLU A 110 12.94 2.16 2.13
N ALA A 111 12.85 1.64 3.36
CA ALA A 111 13.04 2.47 4.56
C ALA A 111 14.02 1.91 5.61
N GLY A 112 14.59 0.73 5.37
CA GLY A 112 15.56 0.12 6.29
C GLY A 112 14.94 -0.32 7.61
N VAL A 113 13.61 -0.41 7.71
CA VAL A 113 12.91 -0.78 8.95
C VAL A 113 12.55 -2.27 8.92
N PRO A 114 13.27 -3.14 9.66
CA PRO A 114 12.87 -4.52 9.84
C PRO A 114 11.71 -4.61 10.84
N LEU A 115 10.66 -5.36 10.51
CA LEU A 115 9.54 -5.63 11.43
C LEU A 115 9.51 -7.12 11.76
N GLY A 116 9.98 -7.47 12.96
CA GLY A 116 10.03 -8.85 13.44
C GLY A 116 11.39 -9.19 14.06
N THR A 117 11.73 -10.47 14.10
CA THR A 117 12.91 -10.95 14.86
C THR A 117 14.11 -11.23 13.94
N PRO A 118 15.36 -11.04 14.39
CA PRO A 118 16.53 -11.35 13.56
C PRO A 118 16.53 -12.78 13.01
N HIS A 119 16.89 -12.93 11.74
CA HIS A 119 16.97 -14.24 11.10
C HIS A 119 18.35 -14.84 11.34
N ALA A 120 18.40 -16.04 11.93
CA ALA A 120 19.67 -16.73 12.22
C ALA A 120 20.49 -17.17 10.98
N LYS A 121 19.91 -17.13 9.78
CA LYS A 121 20.57 -17.59 8.54
C LYS A 121 21.07 -16.39 7.77
N ALA A 122 22.39 -16.30 7.59
CA ALA A 122 23.02 -15.18 6.88
C ALA A 122 22.54 -15.07 5.41
N GLU A 123 22.20 -16.19 4.77
CA GLU A 123 21.74 -16.24 3.37
C GLU A 123 20.20 -16.19 3.22
N ALA A 124 19.48 -15.83 4.29
CA ALA A 124 18.04 -15.66 4.19
C ALA A 124 17.67 -14.49 3.26
N PRO A 125 16.53 -14.55 2.54
CA PRO A 125 16.09 -13.44 1.68
C PRO A 125 15.89 -12.13 2.43
N LEU A 126 15.51 -12.21 3.71
CA LEU A 126 15.45 -11.08 4.64
C LEU A 126 16.34 -11.40 5.85
N PRO A 127 17.05 -10.41 6.41
CA PRO A 127 17.87 -10.62 7.62
C PRO A 127 17.03 -10.73 8.90
N PHE A 128 15.70 -10.73 8.78
CA PHE A 128 14.73 -10.89 9.85
C PHE A 128 13.60 -11.82 9.41
N LEU A 129 12.92 -12.44 10.37
CA LEU A 129 11.65 -13.12 10.22
C LEU A 129 10.54 -12.08 10.42
N PRO A 130 9.77 -11.74 9.37
CA PRO A 130 8.65 -10.81 9.45
C PRO A 130 7.65 -11.20 10.55
N ASP A 131 7.18 -10.23 11.32
CA ASP A 131 6.05 -10.41 12.24
C ASP A 131 4.78 -9.82 11.63
N LEU A 132 3.76 -10.66 11.42
CA LEU A 132 2.51 -10.24 10.78
C LEU A 132 1.38 -9.95 11.78
N ALA A 133 1.58 -10.18 13.08
CA ALA A 133 0.50 -10.25 14.07
C ALA A 133 -0.26 -8.93 14.22
N ASN A 134 0.46 -7.81 14.23
CA ASN A 134 -0.10 -6.47 14.50
C ASN A 134 -0.47 -5.69 13.22
N LEU A 135 -0.44 -6.34 12.06
CA LEU A 135 -0.86 -5.72 10.81
C LEU A 135 -2.38 -5.54 10.76
N ARG A 136 -2.81 -4.32 10.43
CA ARG A 136 -4.21 -3.98 10.14
C ARG A 136 -4.38 -3.83 8.64
N TYR A 137 -5.48 -4.35 8.07
CA TYR A 137 -5.81 -4.15 6.67
C TYR A 137 -6.65 -2.87 6.52
N MET A 138 -6.06 -1.84 5.92
CA MET A 138 -6.60 -0.48 5.95
C MET A 138 -7.43 -0.12 4.74
N ALA A 139 -6.99 -0.52 3.55
CA ALA A 139 -7.69 -0.19 2.31
C ALA A 139 -7.23 -1.11 1.17
N ARG A 140 -8.01 -1.12 0.09
CA ARG A 140 -7.60 -1.67 -1.21
C ARG A 140 -7.83 -0.64 -2.29
N ALA A 141 -6.89 -0.50 -3.22
CA ALA A 141 -7.08 0.36 -4.38
C ALA A 141 -6.56 -0.27 -5.67
N ILE A 142 -7.35 -0.20 -6.73
CA ILE A 142 -6.94 -0.61 -8.08
C ILE A 142 -6.67 0.63 -8.92
N THR A 143 -5.46 0.73 -9.48
CA THR A 143 -5.09 1.79 -10.43
C THR A 143 -6.10 1.83 -11.60
N PRO A 144 -6.61 3.00 -11.99
CA PRO A 144 -7.57 3.12 -13.09
C PRO A 144 -7.08 2.47 -14.40
N PRO A 145 -8.00 2.03 -15.30
CA PRO A 145 -7.63 1.68 -16.67
C PRO A 145 -6.99 2.86 -17.41
N GLY A 146 -6.13 2.59 -18.40
CA GLY A 146 -5.45 3.62 -19.20
C GLY A 146 -4.01 3.92 -18.76
N HIS A 147 -3.58 3.41 -17.60
CA HIS A 147 -2.18 3.47 -17.20
C HIS A 147 -1.40 2.26 -17.74
N SER A 148 -0.17 2.49 -18.23
CA SER A 148 0.76 1.46 -18.73
C SER A 148 1.15 0.45 -17.63
N ARG A 149 1.15 0.89 -16.36
CA ARG A 149 1.31 0.06 -15.17
C ARG A 149 0.10 0.22 -14.27
N ARG A 150 -0.44 -0.91 -13.82
CA ARG A 150 -1.61 -0.95 -12.94
C ARG A 150 -1.34 -1.88 -11.78
N PHE A 151 -1.76 -1.45 -10.60
CA PHE A 151 -1.61 -2.19 -9.36
C PHE A 151 -2.97 -2.42 -8.71
N ASP A 152 -3.07 -3.53 -7.98
CA ASP A 152 -4.17 -3.86 -7.08
C ASP A 152 -3.60 -3.91 -5.66
N THR A 153 -3.46 -2.74 -5.07
CA THR A 153 -2.68 -2.50 -3.85
C THR A 153 -3.50 -2.78 -2.61
N ARG A 154 -2.94 -3.57 -1.68
CA ARG A 154 -3.42 -3.71 -0.30
C ARG A 154 -2.62 -2.75 0.58
N PHE A 155 -3.33 -1.92 1.33
CA PHE A 155 -2.72 -0.99 2.28
C PHE A 155 -2.85 -1.57 3.68
N PHE A 156 -1.72 -1.64 4.38
CA PHE A 156 -1.63 -2.09 5.75
C PHE A 156 -1.30 -0.92 6.67
N ALA A 157 -1.62 -1.05 7.95
CA ALA A 157 -1.10 -0.18 9.00
C ALA A 157 -0.55 -1.00 10.16
N ILE A 158 0.44 -0.45 10.84
CA ILE A 158 1.00 -0.98 12.09
C ILE A 158 1.51 0.18 12.94
N PHE A 159 1.33 0.10 14.25
CA PHE A 159 1.93 1.08 15.16
C PHE A 159 3.37 0.70 15.49
N ALA A 160 4.25 1.70 15.55
CA ALA A 160 5.68 1.52 15.79
C ALA A 160 5.95 0.91 17.17
N ASP A 161 5.18 1.27 18.21
CA ASP A 161 5.30 0.70 19.55
C ASP A 161 4.91 -0.79 19.59
N GLU A 162 3.86 -1.19 18.89
CA GLU A 162 3.45 -2.60 18.75
C GLU A 162 4.43 -3.44 17.93
N ALA A 163 5.29 -2.80 17.14
CA ALA A 163 6.31 -3.45 16.32
C ALA A 163 7.74 -3.26 16.87
N GLU A 164 7.88 -2.67 18.07
CA GLU A 164 9.15 -2.39 18.72
C GLU A 164 10.12 -1.55 17.86
N VAL A 165 9.58 -0.64 17.04
CA VAL A 165 10.35 0.25 16.18
C VAL A 165 10.70 1.54 16.91
N ASP A 166 12.01 1.81 17.00
CA ASP A 166 12.54 3.07 17.50
C ASP A 166 12.44 4.18 16.44
N THR A 167 11.46 5.07 16.60
CA THR A 167 11.15 6.14 15.64
C THR A 167 12.11 7.33 15.71
N SER A 168 13.00 7.36 16.71
CA SER A 168 14.02 8.40 16.86
C SER A 168 15.24 8.18 15.96
N ARG A 169 15.40 6.97 15.42
CA ARG A 169 16.52 6.62 14.54
C ARG A 169 16.39 7.33 13.21
N VAL A 170 17.53 7.84 12.73
CA VAL A 170 17.66 8.29 11.34
C VAL A 170 17.49 7.07 10.44
N LEU A 171 16.44 7.08 9.63
CA LEU A 171 16.17 6.02 8.66
C LEU A 171 16.97 6.30 7.39
N GLU A 172 17.99 5.50 7.14
CA GLU A 172 18.69 5.52 5.86
C GLU A 172 17.91 4.69 4.85
N SER A 173 17.32 5.35 3.87
CA SER A 173 16.69 4.67 2.74
C SER A 173 17.70 4.27 1.68
N ARG A 174 17.45 3.14 1.02
CA ARG A 174 18.14 2.76 -0.22
C ARG A 174 17.40 3.23 -1.48
N GLU A 175 16.11 3.54 -1.41
CA GLU A 175 15.26 3.82 -2.58
C GLU A 175 14.38 5.08 -2.45
N LEU A 176 13.64 5.22 -1.34
CA LEU A 176 12.86 6.42 -1.04
C LEU A 176 13.76 7.54 -0.52
N GLN A 177 13.78 8.66 -1.22
CA GLN A 177 14.50 9.83 -0.76
C GLN A 177 13.66 10.56 0.30
N ASP A 178 14.33 11.30 1.19
CA ASP A 178 13.65 12.20 2.13
C ASP A 178 12.54 11.49 2.95
N LEU A 179 12.93 10.43 3.67
CA LEU A 179 12.06 9.76 4.62
C LEU A 179 11.71 10.70 5.77
N GLN A 180 10.43 10.85 6.04
CA GLN A 180 9.91 11.76 7.05
C GLN A 180 8.70 11.17 7.76
N TRP A 181 8.60 11.49 9.05
CA TRP A 181 7.38 11.28 9.84
C TRP A 181 6.44 12.46 9.61
N ILE A 182 5.32 12.21 8.94
CA ILE A 182 4.32 13.23 8.59
C ILE A 182 3.13 13.12 9.52
N ASP A 183 2.68 14.22 10.12
CA ASP A 183 1.47 14.22 10.94
C ASP A 183 0.25 13.87 10.07
N VAL A 184 -0.58 12.93 10.53
CA VAL A 184 -1.78 12.51 9.77
C VAL A 184 -2.86 13.59 9.71
N ASN A 185 -2.80 14.58 10.61
CA ASN A 185 -3.69 15.74 10.67
C ASN A 185 -3.14 16.95 9.94
N ASP A 186 -1.82 17.09 9.87
CA ASP A 186 -1.12 18.15 9.16
C ASP A 186 -0.31 17.56 8.01
N LEU A 187 -0.98 17.39 6.88
CA LEU A 187 -0.30 17.05 5.63
C LEU A 187 0.30 18.36 5.09
N PRO A 188 1.65 18.49 5.06
CA PRO A 188 2.28 19.67 4.46
C PRO A 188 1.87 19.78 2.99
N SER A 189 2.36 20.81 2.29
CA SER A 189 2.26 20.96 0.83
C SER A 189 2.99 19.87 0.02
N LEU A 190 3.17 18.67 0.59
CA LEU A 190 3.71 17.49 -0.05
C LEU A 190 2.88 17.14 -1.28
N ARG A 191 3.58 16.91 -2.38
CA ARG A 191 2.95 16.35 -3.57
C ARG A 191 2.75 14.86 -3.34
N ILE A 192 1.50 14.45 -3.08
CA ILE A 192 1.11 13.06 -2.88
C ILE A 192 0.13 12.61 -3.97
N PRO A 193 0.10 11.31 -4.32
CA PRO A 193 -0.95 10.75 -5.18
C PRO A 193 -2.35 10.99 -4.60
N GLU A 194 -3.37 11.18 -5.46
CA GLU A 194 -4.77 11.33 -5.03
C GLU A 194 -5.22 10.16 -4.15
N ILE A 195 -4.89 8.92 -4.53
CA ILE A 195 -5.25 7.74 -3.74
C ILE A 195 -4.57 7.72 -2.37
N THR A 196 -3.34 8.23 -2.28
CA THR A 196 -2.61 8.35 -1.01
C THR A 196 -3.30 9.37 -0.09
N ALA A 197 -3.74 10.51 -0.63
CA ALA A 197 -4.52 11.50 0.12
C ALA A 197 -5.85 10.93 0.65
N ILE A 198 -6.55 10.15 -0.18
CA ILE A 198 -7.79 9.46 0.22
C ILE A 198 -7.52 8.48 1.37
N ILE A 199 -6.46 7.68 1.27
CA ILE A 199 -6.12 6.68 2.30
C ILE A 199 -5.67 7.34 3.60
N LEU A 200 -4.93 8.45 3.54
CA LEU A 200 -4.61 9.27 4.73
C LEU A 200 -5.88 9.80 5.40
N SER A 201 -6.85 10.25 4.62
CA SER A 201 -8.14 10.70 5.14
C SER A 201 -8.93 9.56 5.82
N ASP A 202 -8.97 8.36 5.21
CA ASP A 202 -9.58 7.18 5.83
C ASP A 202 -8.84 6.76 7.12
N LEU A 203 -7.50 6.82 7.12
CA LEU A 203 -6.68 6.54 8.31
C LEU A 203 -7.03 7.51 9.43
N ARG A 204 -7.02 8.82 9.16
CA ARG A 204 -7.38 9.86 10.13
C ARG A 204 -8.79 9.68 10.65
N SER A 205 -9.76 9.43 9.77
CA SER A 205 -11.15 9.14 10.19
C SER A 205 -11.22 7.90 11.06
N GLY A 206 -10.44 6.86 10.75
CA GLY A 206 -10.34 5.65 11.56
C GLY A 206 -9.79 5.93 12.95
N LEU A 207 -8.67 6.63 13.05
CA LEU A 207 -8.03 7.02 14.31
C LEU A 207 -8.94 7.88 15.19
N ASN A 208 -9.67 8.82 14.58
CA ASN A 208 -10.63 9.66 15.30
C ASN A 208 -11.86 8.89 15.80
N THR A 209 -12.21 7.77 15.13
CA THR A 209 -13.32 6.92 15.55
C THR A 209 -12.89 5.97 16.66
N ASP A 210 -11.74 5.31 16.48
CA ASP A 210 -11.14 4.40 17.43
C ASP A 210 -9.60 4.47 17.30
N PRO A 211 -8.89 5.05 18.29
CA PRO A 211 -7.45 5.25 18.22
C PRO A 211 -6.65 3.93 18.28
N THR A 212 -7.28 2.81 18.64
CA THR A 212 -6.63 1.49 18.63
C THR A 212 -6.55 0.89 17.22
N LEU A 213 -7.32 1.44 16.26
CA LEU A 213 -7.53 0.91 14.92
C LEU A 213 -7.79 -0.61 14.94
N PRO A 214 -8.99 -1.10 15.31
CA PRO A 214 -9.23 -2.54 15.50
C PRO A 214 -8.92 -3.40 14.26
N TYR A 215 -8.71 -4.70 14.45
CA TYR A 215 -8.40 -5.63 13.34
C TYR A 215 -9.62 -5.90 12.45
N GLU A 216 -10.82 -5.85 13.02
CA GLU A 216 -12.13 -6.17 12.42
C GLU A 216 -12.76 -4.99 11.65
N ARG A 217 -11.96 -3.98 11.28
CA ARG A 217 -12.45 -2.77 10.60
C ARG A 217 -13.05 -3.08 9.23
N SER A 218 -14.07 -2.30 8.86
CA SER A 218 -14.54 -2.25 7.46
C SER A 218 -13.44 -1.73 6.55
N VAL A 219 -13.10 -2.49 5.51
CA VAL A 219 -11.99 -2.14 4.62
C VAL A 219 -12.51 -1.44 3.36
N PRO A 220 -12.25 -0.14 3.18
CA PRO A 220 -12.62 0.56 1.96
C PRO A 220 -11.87 0.01 0.74
N PHE A 221 -12.63 -0.16 -0.34
CA PHE A 221 -12.12 -0.61 -1.64
C PHE A 221 -12.41 0.43 -2.73
N TYR A 222 -11.33 0.90 -3.35
CA TYR A 222 -11.30 1.91 -4.38
C TYR A 222 -10.99 1.31 -5.76
N PHE A 223 -11.82 1.62 -6.75
CA PHE A 223 -11.56 1.23 -8.15
C PHE A 223 -12.25 2.18 -9.12
N ALA A 224 -11.72 2.29 -10.34
CA ALA A 224 -12.36 3.10 -11.37
C ALA A 224 -13.40 2.30 -12.18
N ARG A 225 -14.59 2.88 -12.37
CA ARG A 225 -15.63 2.35 -13.27
C ARG A 225 -16.19 3.50 -14.11
N ARG A 226 -16.19 3.35 -15.44
CA ARG A 226 -16.64 4.39 -16.40
C ARG A 226 -16.00 5.77 -16.13
N GLY A 227 -14.70 5.79 -15.89
CA GLY A 227 -13.93 7.01 -15.64
C GLY A 227 -14.12 7.65 -14.27
N ARG A 228 -14.92 7.05 -13.37
CA ARG A 228 -15.15 7.57 -12.01
C ARG A 228 -14.51 6.66 -10.97
N LEU A 229 -13.89 7.26 -9.95
CA LEU A 229 -13.44 6.54 -8.76
C LEU A 229 -14.68 6.13 -7.94
N ILE A 230 -14.76 4.85 -7.62
CA ILE A 230 -15.84 4.26 -6.81
C ILE A 230 -15.25 3.75 -5.51
N ARG A 231 -15.95 4.04 -4.39
CA ARG A 231 -15.67 3.49 -3.06
C ARG A 231 -16.74 2.47 -2.68
N THR A 232 -16.32 1.31 -2.20
CA THR A 232 -17.18 0.29 -1.58
C THR A 232 -16.48 -0.25 -0.32
N LEU A 233 -17.09 -1.19 0.40
CA LEU A 233 -16.48 -1.90 1.52
C LEU A 233 -16.30 -3.38 1.16
N LEU A 234 -15.28 -4.03 1.71
CA LEU A 234 -15.03 -5.47 1.59
C LEU A 234 -15.74 -6.26 2.67
#